data_AF-A0A2P4Y5X6-F1
#
_entry.id   AF-A0A2P4Y5X6-F1
#
_cell.length_a   1.000
_cell.length_b   1.000
_cell.length_c   1.000
_cell.angle_alpha   90.00
_cell.angle_beta   90.00
_cell.angle_gamma   90.00
#
_symmetry.space_group_name_H-M   'P 1'
#
loop_
_entity.id
_entity.type
_entity.pdbx_description
1 polymer ?
#
loop_
_entity_poly.entity_id
_entity_poly.type
_entity_poly.pdbx_seq_one_letter_code
_entity_poly.pdbx_strand_id
1 'polypeptide(L)'
;GPGAIVSRDRKEDIRSHTDLQKDKAPLTKKALVHYNDLAARCVASSHVVDIFACSLDQSGVMEMAACVQKTGGVIVLADSFGQSVFRESFRRMFSKFSDEAADCDKDQLTMAFAASVEVLTSREFKVAGAIGPCAPLKRQGAAPKNVSEVEIGVGGTNAWSMGGIDPNTTVAIYFDISNQTPLAPGKARYIQLITRYQHASGRYRTRVTTICGPWTVDPNDTATLGRGFDQEAAAVLLARIAVHRSEQGEEQLDIMRWIDRSLIRLAARFADYRKDDPSSFRLSPEFAIFPQFMFHLRRSQFLTVFGYSPDESAYYRHCLLRESTTNSLVMIQPSLLSYSFNGPPVPALLDAASVRSDTILLLDSFFYVVVFHGDTIAAWRDQKFHEDPAHENFKNLLEAPQADAQLIMDSRFPVPRYVVCDQHKSQSRFLMAKLNPSVTHNSMDGQGEVIFTDDVSLKVFMEHLMNLAVKS
;
A
#
# COMPACT_ATOMS: atom_id res chain seq x y z
N GLY A 1 11.13 12.90 -29.21
CA GLY A 1 10.80 11.76 -30.10
C GLY A 1 9.49 11.14 -29.65
N PRO A 2 9.14 9.93 -30.11
CA PRO A 2 8.07 9.13 -29.50
C PRO A 2 8.28 9.01 -27.99
N GLY A 3 7.20 9.08 -27.19
CA GLY A 3 7.30 9.00 -25.73
C GLY A 3 7.82 10.26 -25.03
N ALA A 4 7.90 11.41 -25.71
CA ALA A 4 8.33 12.66 -25.09
C ALA A 4 7.37 13.11 -23.97
N ILE A 5 7.94 13.48 -22.82
CA ILE A 5 7.20 13.90 -21.61
C ILE A 5 7.05 15.42 -21.55
N VAL A 6 8.14 16.14 -21.83
CA VAL A 6 8.24 17.60 -21.83
C VAL A 6 9.09 18.04 -23.03
N SER A 7 8.90 19.27 -23.48
CA SER A 7 9.76 19.91 -24.48
C SER A 7 11.18 20.13 -23.93
N ARG A 8 12.13 20.45 -24.83
CA ARG A 8 13.49 20.85 -24.43
C ARG A 8 13.56 22.32 -23.99
N ASP A 9 12.53 23.12 -24.28
CA ASP A 9 12.46 24.50 -23.83
C ASP A 9 12.21 24.55 -22.33
N ARG A 10 13.14 25.16 -21.58
CA ARG A 10 13.03 25.31 -20.11
C ARG A 10 11.92 26.26 -19.66
N LYS A 11 11.29 26.96 -20.60
CA LYS A 11 10.08 27.76 -20.32
C LYS A 11 8.82 26.91 -20.21
N GLU A 12 8.87 25.66 -20.68
CA GLU A 12 7.79 24.71 -20.52
C GLU A 12 8.02 23.88 -19.26
N ASP A 13 7.11 24.04 -18.29
CA ASP A 13 7.14 23.27 -17.05
C ASP A 13 6.75 21.81 -17.29
N ILE A 14 7.29 20.90 -16.46
CA ILE A 14 6.83 19.51 -16.43
C ILE A 14 5.43 19.47 -15.82
N ARG A 15 4.51 18.75 -16.46
CA ARG A 15 3.10 18.63 -16.02
C ARG A 15 2.94 18.33 -14.52
N SER A 16 2.01 19.03 -13.90
CA SER A 16 1.48 18.79 -12.56
C SER A 16 0.13 18.04 -12.61
N HIS A 17 -0.38 17.59 -11.45
CA HIS A 17 -1.75 17.05 -11.36
C HIS A 17 -2.80 18.05 -11.82
N THR A 18 -2.60 19.34 -11.55
CA THR A 18 -3.51 20.41 -11.99
C THR A 18 -3.51 20.56 -13.51
N ASP A 19 -2.35 20.41 -14.17
CA ASP A 19 -2.27 20.48 -15.62
C ASP A 19 -2.96 19.28 -16.26
N LEU A 20 -2.81 18.09 -15.69
CA LEU A 20 -3.49 16.88 -16.14
C LEU A 20 -5.02 17.02 -16.02
N GLN A 21 -5.52 17.52 -14.88
CA GLN A 21 -6.95 17.76 -14.67
C GLN A 21 -7.54 18.81 -15.61
N LYS A 22 -6.76 19.85 -15.94
CA LYS A 22 -7.19 20.94 -16.83
C LYS A 22 -6.89 20.68 -18.31
N ASP A 23 -6.43 19.47 -18.66
CA ASP A 23 -5.98 19.08 -20.00
C ASP A 23 -4.92 20.03 -20.60
N LYS A 24 -4.01 20.54 -19.76
CA LYS A 24 -2.92 21.46 -20.11
C LYS A 24 -1.57 20.75 -20.30
N ALA A 25 -1.57 19.43 -20.43
CA ALA A 25 -0.38 18.61 -20.65
C ALA A 25 -0.41 17.95 -22.05
N PRO A 26 -0.04 18.69 -23.12
CA PRO A 26 -0.30 18.28 -24.51
C PRO A 26 0.47 17.02 -24.95
N LEU A 27 1.58 16.69 -24.28
CA LEU A 27 2.42 15.53 -24.62
C LEU A 27 1.97 14.24 -23.92
N THR A 28 1.31 14.34 -22.76
CA THR A 28 1.00 13.19 -21.90
C THR A 28 0.15 12.13 -22.61
N LYS A 29 -0.91 12.51 -23.31
CA LYS A 29 -1.78 11.55 -24.05
C LYS A 29 -0.98 10.74 -25.08
N LYS A 30 -0.09 11.39 -25.83
CA LYS A 30 0.75 10.73 -26.84
C LYS A 30 1.81 9.83 -26.20
N ALA A 31 2.39 10.26 -25.07
CA ALA A 31 3.36 9.47 -24.32
C ALA A 31 2.72 8.21 -23.72
N LEU A 32 1.53 8.33 -23.11
CA LEU A 32 0.77 7.20 -22.56
C LEU A 32 0.48 6.13 -23.62
N VAL A 33 0.07 6.52 -24.83
CA VAL A 33 -0.14 5.57 -25.94
C VAL A 33 1.16 4.85 -26.27
N HIS A 34 2.25 5.60 -26.46
CA HIS A 34 3.56 5.03 -26.79
C HIS A 34 4.05 3.98 -25.76
N TYR A 35 4.00 4.32 -24.47
CA TYR A 35 4.45 3.41 -23.42
C TYR A 35 3.49 2.25 -23.18
N ASN A 36 2.18 2.40 -23.45
CA ASN A 36 1.26 1.26 -23.44
C ASN A 36 1.53 0.27 -24.58
N ASP A 37 1.85 0.77 -25.78
CA ASP A 37 2.23 -0.08 -26.92
C ASP A 37 3.56 -0.81 -26.63
N LEU A 38 4.53 -0.12 -26.02
CA LEU A 38 5.78 -0.74 -25.57
C LEU A 38 5.53 -1.80 -24.51
N ALA A 39 4.69 -1.51 -23.50
CA ALA A 39 4.32 -2.47 -22.47
C ALA A 39 3.68 -3.73 -23.08
N ALA A 40 2.77 -3.59 -24.05
CA ALA A 40 2.14 -4.71 -24.73
C ALA A 40 3.17 -5.60 -25.46
N ARG A 41 4.18 -5.01 -26.11
CA ARG A 41 5.28 -5.74 -26.75
C ARG A 41 6.15 -6.48 -25.74
N CYS A 42 6.47 -5.85 -24.61
CA CYS A 42 7.24 -6.49 -23.54
C CYS A 42 6.48 -7.66 -22.93
N VAL A 43 5.19 -7.51 -22.64
CA VAL A 43 4.32 -8.61 -22.16
C VAL A 43 4.30 -9.78 -23.15
N ALA A 44 4.10 -9.50 -24.45
CA ALA A 44 4.09 -10.55 -25.48
C ALA A 44 5.43 -11.30 -25.59
N SER A 45 6.53 -10.64 -25.25
CA SER A 45 7.88 -11.22 -25.28
C SER A 45 8.36 -11.74 -23.93
N SER A 46 7.52 -11.65 -22.87
CA SER A 46 7.91 -11.95 -21.48
C SER A 46 9.14 -11.16 -20.99
N HIS A 47 9.32 -9.93 -21.48
CA HIS A 47 10.38 -9.03 -21.03
C HIS A 47 9.91 -8.17 -19.87
N VAL A 48 10.80 -7.94 -18.91
CA VAL A 48 10.59 -7.10 -17.73
C VAL A 48 11.14 -5.71 -18.01
N VAL A 49 10.45 -4.68 -17.54
CA VAL A 49 10.92 -3.28 -17.60
C VAL A 49 10.98 -2.71 -16.19
N ASP A 50 12.19 -2.35 -15.77
CA ASP A 50 12.46 -1.65 -14.51
C ASP A 50 12.77 -0.18 -14.77
N ILE A 51 12.35 0.72 -13.86
CA ILE A 51 12.62 2.15 -13.94
C ILE A 51 13.37 2.60 -12.70
N PHE A 52 14.63 3.01 -12.90
CA PHE A 52 15.43 3.70 -11.91
C PHE A 52 15.52 5.18 -12.30
N ALA A 53 14.66 6.01 -11.72
CA ALA A 53 14.60 7.44 -12.01
C ALA A 53 15.29 8.22 -10.89
N CYS A 54 16.49 8.73 -11.19
CA CYS A 54 17.27 9.56 -10.28
C CYS A 54 17.35 10.99 -10.81
N SER A 55 16.51 11.88 -10.28
CA SER A 55 16.39 13.26 -10.75
C SER A 55 15.80 14.15 -9.64
N LEU A 56 16.23 15.42 -9.60
CA LEU A 56 15.66 16.43 -8.69
C LEU A 56 14.24 16.86 -9.08
N ASP A 57 13.85 16.58 -10.32
CA ASP A 57 12.53 16.84 -10.87
C ASP A 57 11.98 15.57 -11.55
N GLN A 58 10.74 15.62 -12.00
CA GLN A 58 10.03 14.50 -12.60
C GLN A 58 10.73 13.95 -13.85
N SER A 59 10.64 12.63 -14.06
CA SER A 59 11.29 11.90 -15.15
C SER A 59 10.31 11.25 -16.13
N GLY A 60 9.00 11.40 -15.90
CA GLY A 60 7.93 10.80 -16.72
C GLY A 60 7.55 9.39 -16.28
N VAL A 61 7.79 9.05 -15.02
CA VAL A 61 7.43 7.74 -14.44
C VAL A 61 5.93 7.48 -14.55
N MET A 62 5.08 8.50 -14.41
CA MET A 62 3.64 8.34 -14.61
C MET A 62 3.30 7.79 -15.99
N GLU A 63 3.86 8.35 -17.06
CA GLU A 63 3.59 7.90 -18.43
C GLU A 63 4.19 6.52 -18.72
N MET A 64 5.32 6.19 -18.09
CA MET A 64 6.02 4.92 -18.27
C MET A 64 5.51 3.79 -17.37
N ALA A 65 4.70 4.10 -16.35
CA ALA A 65 4.29 3.16 -15.30
C ALA A 65 3.69 1.86 -15.85
N ALA A 66 2.95 1.92 -16.96
CA ALA A 66 2.36 0.76 -17.60
C ALA A 66 3.40 -0.29 -18.04
N CYS A 67 4.59 0.14 -18.47
CA CYS A 67 5.68 -0.78 -18.84
C CYS A 67 6.11 -1.62 -17.64
N VAL A 68 6.20 -1.00 -16.46
CA VAL A 68 6.64 -1.65 -15.24
C VAL A 68 5.53 -2.50 -14.65
N GLN A 69 4.36 -1.92 -14.43
CA GLN A 69 3.21 -2.58 -13.82
C GLN A 69 2.77 -3.83 -14.59
N LYS A 70 2.72 -3.79 -15.94
CA LYS A 70 2.27 -4.95 -16.73
C LYS A 70 3.31 -6.06 -16.87
N THR A 71 4.59 -5.76 -16.62
CA THR A 71 5.70 -6.71 -16.81
C THR A 71 6.32 -7.18 -15.49
N GLY A 72 5.81 -6.72 -14.34
CA GLY A 72 6.28 -7.10 -13.02
C GLY A 72 7.65 -6.53 -12.65
N GLY A 73 8.07 -5.46 -13.32
CA GLY A 73 9.29 -4.75 -12.95
C GLY A 73 9.11 -3.87 -11.71
N VAL A 74 10.15 -3.12 -11.39
CA VAL A 74 10.24 -2.25 -10.22
C VAL A 74 10.38 -0.77 -10.61
N ILE A 75 9.87 0.12 -9.77
CA ILE A 75 10.14 1.56 -9.85
C ILE A 75 10.98 1.95 -8.63
N VAL A 76 12.08 2.66 -8.85
CA VAL A 76 12.87 3.31 -7.78
C VAL A 76 13.03 4.78 -8.13
N LEU A 77 12.51 5.65 -7.26
CA LEU A 77 12.71 7.10 -7.34
C LEU A 77 13.79 7.54 -6.34
N ALA A 78 14.71 8.39 -6.79
CA ALA A 78 15.68 9.08 -5.92
C ALA A 78 16.06 10.43 -6.52
N ASP A 79 16.77 11.28 -5.76
CA ASP A 79 17.20 12.58 -6.30
C ASP A 79 18.48 12.43 -7.16
N SER A 80 19.29 11.40 -6.88
CA SER A 80 20.58 11.15 -7.52
C SER A 80 21.00 9.69 -7.40
N PHE A 81 21.72 9.17 -8.41
CA PHE A 81 22.33 7.84 -8.39
C PHE A 81 23.39 7.68 -7.27
N GLY A 82 23.85 8.77 -6.66
CA GLY A 82 24.76 8.73 -5.52
C GLY A 82 24.07 8.40 -4.18
N GLN A 83 22.75 8.58 -4.09
CA GLN A 83 22.01 8.39 -2.84
C GLN A 83 21.91 6.92 -2.43
N SER A 84 21.88 6.68 -1.11
CA SER A 84 21.75 5.33 -0.53
C SER A 84 20.47 4.64 -0.99
N VAL A 85 19.35 5.37 -1.08
CA VAL A 85 18.06 4.86 -1.57
C VAL A 85 18.22 4.15 -2.91
N PHE A 86 18.86 4.79 -3.90
CA PHE A 86 19.11 4.14 -5.20
C PHE A 86 20.14 3.01 -5.09
N ARG A 87 21.32 3.29 -4.53
CA ARG A 87 22.45 2.33 -4.55
C ARG A 87 22.09 1.02 -3.87
N GLU A 88 21.44 1.11 -2.72
CA GLU A 88 21.07 -0.05 -1.92
C GLU A 88 19.85 -0.77 -2.51
N SER A 89 18.85 -0.05 -3.03
CA SER A 89 17.74 -0.70 -3.76
C SER A 89 18.24 -1.44 -5.00
N PHE A 90 19.10 -0.81 -5.80
CA PHE A 90 19.67 -1.44 -7.00
C PHE A 90 20.47 -2.69 -6.63
N ARG A 91 21.27 -2.65 -5.56
CA ARG A 91 21.99 -3.82 -5.05
C ARG A 91 21.02 -4.94 -4.65
N ARG A 92 19.97 -4.62 -3.90
CA ARG A 92 18.99 -5.59 -3.38
C ARG A 92 18.13 -6.23 -4.46
N MET A 93 17.93 -5.56 -5.59
CA MET A 93 17.26 -6.18 -6.73
C MET A 93 17.94 -7.50 -7.11
N PHE A 94 19.27 -7.58 -7.01
CA PHE A 94 20.06 -8.78 -7.31
C PHE A 94 20.35 -9.64 -6.07
N SER A 95 19.49 -9.57 -5.05
CA SER A 95 19.61 -10.43 -3.87
C SER A 95 19.52 -11.89 -4.26
N LYS A 96 20.27 -12.71 -3.53
CA LYS A 96 20.26 -14.16 -3.66
C LYS A 96 19.57 -14.78 -2.46
N PHE A 97 19.06 -16.00 -2.65
CA PHE A 97 18.60 -16.80 -1.52
C PHE A 97 19.75 -17.04 -0.52
N SER A 98 19.42 -17.03 0.78
CA SER A 98 20.39 -17.27 1.85
C SER A 98 20.91 -18.71 1.83
N ASP A 99 21.98 -18.96 2.60
CA ASP A 99 22.53 -20.30 2.79
C ASP A 99 21.54 -21.29 3.44
N GLU A 100 20.47 -20.78 4.04
CA GLU A 100 19.40 -21.53 4.72
C GLU A 100 18.28 -21.96 3.75
N ALA A 101 18.28 -21.44 2.53
CA ALA A 101 17.32 -21.84 1.51
C ALA A 101 17.56 -23.29 1.06
N ALA A 102 16.57 -23.87 0.39
CA ALA A 102 16.71 -25.19 -0.20
C ALA A 102 17.90 -25.23 -1.17
N ASP A 103 18.60 -26.38 -1.26
CA ASP A 103 19.78 -26.55 -2.14
C ASP A 103 19.51 -26.16 -3.60
N CYS A 104 18.27 -26.27 -4.06
CA CYS A 104 17.87 -25.90 -5.42
C CYS A 104 17.74 -24.38 -5.65
N ASP A 105 17.75 -23.59 -4.59
CA ASP A 105 17.57 -22.12 -4.57
C ASP A 105 18.81 -21.39 -4.08
N LYS A 106 19.66 -22.04 -3.29
CA LYS A 106 20.90 -21.47 -2.75
C LYS A 106 21.76 -20.80 -3.84
N ASP A 107 22.28 -19.61 -3.52
CA ASP A 107 23.10 -18.76 -4.40
C ASP A 107 22.43 -18.29 -5.71
N GLN A 108 21.16 -18.64 -5.94
CA GLN A 108 20.37 -18.15 -7.07
C GLN A 108 19.73 -16.81 -6.71
N LEU A 109 19.50 -15.97 -7.74
CA LEU A 109 18.75 -14.73 -7.56
C LEU A 109 17.32 -15.05 -7.08
N THR A 110 16.78 -14.19 -6.22
CA THR A 110 15.41 -14.35 -5.70
C THR A 110 14.34 -14.06 -6.74
N MET A 111 14.68 -13.30 -7.78
CA MET A 111 13.78 -12.98 -8.88
C MET A 111 13.52 -14.20 -9.80
N ALA A 112 12.34 -14.20 -10.41
CA ALA A 112 11.91 -15.17 -11.40
C ALA A 112 11.25 -14.47 -12.59
N PHE A 113 11.20 -15.14 -13.73
CA PHE A 113 10.85 -14.55 -15.02
C PHE A 113 9.78 -15.34 -15.76
N ALA A 114 9.25 -14.77 -16.83
CA ALA A 114 8.19 -15.36 -17.65
C ALA A 114 7.05 -15.95 -16.81
N ALA A 115 6.74 -15.27 -15.71
CA ALA A 115 5.78 -15.75 -14.74
C ALA A 115 4.36 -15.58 -15.27
N SER A 116 3.52 -16.57 -14.99
CA SER A 116 2.09 -16.53 -15.21
C SER A 116 1.36 -17.19 -14.05
N VAL A 117 0.14 -16.74 -13.78
CA VAL A 117 -0.74 -17.33 -12.77
C VAL A 117 -2.08 -17.68 -13.40
N GLU A 118 -2.56 -18.88 -13.11
CA GLU A 118 -3.88 -19.40 -13.50
C GLU A 118 -4.69 -19.71 -12.23
N VAL A 119 -5.97 -19.31 -12.25
CA VAL A 119 -6.88 -19.47 -11.10
C VAL A 119 -8.05 -20.36 -11.49
N LEU A 120 -8.16 -21.48 -10.79
CA LEU A 120 -9.28 -22.41 -10.90
C LEU A 120 -10.17 -22.29 -9.66
N THR A 121 -11.47 -22.35 -9.87
CA THR A 121 -12.47 -22.22 -8.79
C THR A 121 -13.51 -23.33 -8.90
N SER A 122 -14.17 -23.65 -7.79
CA SER A 122 -15.42 -24.40 -7.85
C SER A 122 -16.48 -23.63 -8.66
N ARG A 123 -17.40 -24.36 -9.30
CA ARG A 123 -18.40 -23.79 -10.22
C ARG A 123 -19.36 -22.76 -9.59
N GLU A 124 -19.42 -22.71 -8.26
CA GLU A 124 -20.33 -21.85 -7.50
C GLU A 124 -19.91 -20.37 -7.49
N PHE A 125 -18.64 -20.09 -7.79
CA PHE A 125 -18.12 -18.73 -7.84
C PHE A 125 -17.08 -18.58 -8.95
N LYS A 126 -16.98 -17.36 -9.45
CA LYS A 126 -16.21 -17.02 -10.63
C LYS A 126 -15.14 -15.99 -10.30
N VAL A 127 -14.15 -15.90 -11.17
CA VAL A 127 -13.07 -14.92 -11.09
C VAL A 127 -13.55 -13.62 -11.74
N ALA A 128 -13.62 -12.54 -10.96
CA ALA A 128 -14.00 -11.21 -11.43
C ALA A 128 -12.81 -10.47 -12.06
N GLY A 129 -11.61 -10.71 -11.55
CA GLY A 129 -10.40 -10.15 -12.13
C GLY A 129 -9.26 -10.06 -11.11
N ALA A 130 -8.19 -9.38 -11.49
CA ALA A 130 -7.04 -9.17 -10.63
C ALA A 130 -6.53 -7.73 -10.64
N ILE A 131 -5.98 -7.26 -9.51
CA ILE A 131 -5.30 -5.98 -9.37
C ILE A 131 -3.89 -6.22 -8.80
N GLY A 132 -2.88 -5.84 -9.56
CA GLY A 132 -1.47 -5.95 -9.20
C GLY A 132 -0.58 -5.98 -10.45
N PRO A 133 0.70 -6.36 -10.31
CA PRO A 133 1.65 -6.39 -11.42
C PRO A 133 1.34 -7.55 -12.39
N CYS A 134 0.35 -7.36 -13.25
CA CYS A 134 -0.15 -8.39 -14.14
C CYS A 134 -0.78 -7.84 -15.42
N ALA A 135 -0.78 -8.66 -16.47
CA ALA A 135 -1.41 -8.41 -17.75
C ALA A 135 -2.30 -9.61 -18.14
N PRO A 136 -3.42 -9.40 -18.84
CA PRO A 136 -4.34 -10.49 -19.13
C PRO A 136 -3.72 -11.49 -20.11
N LEU A 137 -3.80 -12.79 -19.79
CA LEU A 137 -3.51 -13.85 -20.75
C LEU A 137 -4.82 -14.35 -21.34
N LYS A 138 -5.00 -14.15 -22.65
CA LYS A 138 -6.12 -14.75 -23.39
C LYS A 138 -5.77 -16.19 -23.73
N ARG A 139 -6.65 -17.12 -23.37
CA ARG A 139 -6.51 -18.52 -23.81
C ARG A 139 -6.93 -18.66 -25.26
N GLN A 140 -6.25 -19.55 -25.97
CA GLN A 140 -6.72 -20.04 -27.25
C GLN A 140 -7.83 -21.07 -27.01
N GLY A 141 -9.00 -20.90 -27.65
CA GLY A 141 -10.15 -21.79 -27.50
C GLY A 141 -11.36 -21.16 -26.79
N ALA A 142 -12.25 -22.00 -26.26
CA ALA A 142 -13.46 -21.55 -25.58
C ALA A 142 -13.14 -20.81 -24.27
N ALA A 143 -13.94 -19.78 -23.96
CA ALA A 143 -13.78 -19.00 -22.74
C ALA A 143 -13.89 -19.89 -21.49
N PRO A 144 -13.05 -19.69 -20.45
CA PRO A 144 -13.13 -20.49 -19.23
C PRO A 144 -14.47 -20.28 -18.55
N LYS A 145 -15.10 -21.38 -18.11
CA LYS A 145 -16.43 -21.34 -17.47
C LYS A 145 -16.43 -20.64 -16.09
N ASN A 146 -15.25 -20.38 -15.53
CA ASN A 146 -15.08 -19.78 -14.21
C ASN A 146 -14.71 -18.28 -14.25
N VAL A 147 -14.97 -17.58 -15.35
CA VAL A 147 -14.80 -16.12 -15.46
C VAL A 147 -16.14 -15.43 -15.24
N SER A 148 -16.17 -14.39 -14.41
CA SER A 148 -17.38 -13.59 -14.13
C SER A 148 -17.64 -12.58 -15.25
N GLU A 149 -18.92 -12.18 -15.38
CA GLU A 149 -19.33 -11.03 -16.18
C GLU A 149 -19.07 -9.71 -15.44
N VAL A 150 -18.96 -9.75 -14.10
CA VAL A 150 -18.54 -8.60 -13.29
C VAL A 150 -17.02 -8.52 -13.32
N GLU A 151 -16.48 -7.47 -13.92
CA GLU A 151 -15.03 -7.25 -14.01
C GLU A 151 -14.52 -6.33 -12.90
N ILE A 152 -13.43 -6.73 -12.23
CA ILE A 152 -12.70 -5.90 -11.26
C ILE A 152 -11.21 -5.93 -11.62
N GLY A 153 -10.62 -4.77 -11.92
CA GLY A 153 -9.24 -4.69 -12.34
C GLY A 153 -9.03 -5.26 -13.74
N VAL A 154 -8.01 -6.09 -13.90
CA VAL A 154 -7.74 -6.84 -15.13
C VAL A 154 -8.68 -8.06 -15.17
N GLY A 155 -9.92 -7.83 -15.61
CA GLY A 155 -10.99 -8.82 -15.74
C GLY A 155 -10.99 -9.61 -17.06
N GLY A 156 -12.10 -10.30 -17.33
CA GLY A 156 -12.32 -11.05 -18.59
C GLY A 156 -11.42 -12.28 -18.78
N THR A 157 -10.70 -12.70 -17.74
CA THR A 157 -9.80 -13.86 -17.76
C THR A 157 -9.69 -14.50 -16.38
N ASN A 158 -9.17 -15.73 -16.34
CA ASN A 158 -8.76 -16.43 -15.12
C ASN A 158 -7.23 -16.68 -15.09
N ALA A 159 -6.49 -16.07 -16.02
CA ALA A 159 -5.06 -16.25 -16.15
C ALA A 159 -4.37 -14.93 -16.54
N TRP A 160 -3.22 -14.68 -15.91
CA TRP A 160 -2.46 -13.46 -16.13
C TRP A 160 -0.97 -13.74 -16.29
N SER A 161 -0.33 -12.94 -17.13
CA SER A 161 1.12 -12.83 -17.22
C SER A 161 1.57 -11.86 -16.15
N MET A 162 2.64 -12.20 -15.46
CA MET A 162 3.26 -11.36 -14.43
C MET A 162 4.65 -10.89 -14.88
N GLY A 163 5.26 -11.54 -15.88
CA GLY A 163 6.60 -11.19 -16.34
C GLY A 163 7.64 -11.52 -15.27
N GLY A 164 8.21 -10.50 -14.64
CA GLY A 164 9.11 -10.59 -13.50
C GLY A 164 8.34 -10.74 -12.20
N ILE A 165 8.80 -11.61 -11.31
CA ILE A 165 8.29 -11.74 -9.95
C ILE A 165 9.44 -11.90 -8.97
N ASP A 166 9.21 -11.51 -7.73
CA ASP A 166 10.06 -11.76 -6.58
C ASP A 166 9.21 -12.35 -5.43
N PRO A 167 9.81 -12.79 -4.30
CA PRO A 167 9.05 -13.35 -3.19
C PRO A 167 8.01 -12.41 -2.56
N ASN A 168 8.13 -11.09 -2.76
CA ASN A 168 7.20 -10.10 -2.21
C ASN A 168 6.03 -9.79 -3.16
N THR A 169 6.14 -10.21 -4.42
CA THR A 169 5.15 -9.91 -5.46
C THR A 169 3.77 -10.47 -5.11
N THR A 170 2.82 -9.57 -4.87
CA THR A 170 1.48 -9.89 -4.37
C THR A 170 0.40 -9.34 -5.30
N VAL A 171 -0.50 -10.21 -5.76
CA VAL A 171 -1.64 -9.86 -6.63
C VAL A 171 -2.95 -10.07 -5.88
N ALA A 172 -3.85 -9.09 -5.97
CA ALA A 172 -5.21 -9.20 -5.46
C ALA A 172 -6.10 -9.87 -6.51
N ILE A 173 -6.79 -10.96 -6.14
CA ILE A 173 -7.72 -11.66 -7.03
C ILE A 173 -9.12 -11.51 -6.44
N TYR A 174 -10.04 -11.00 -7.24
CA TYR A 174 -11.43 -10.74 -6.83
C TYR A 174 -12.34 -11.83 -7.39
N PHE A 175 -13.31 -12.23 -6.58
CA PHE A 175 -14.25 -13.29 -6.90
C PHE A 175 -15.69 -12.79 -6.82
N ASP A 176 -16.55 -13.42 -7.59
CA ASP A 176 -17.97 -13.16 -7.66
C ASP A 176 -18.76 -14.45 -7.40
N ILE A 177 -19.67 -14.41 -6.43
CA ILE A 177 -20.49 -15.58 -6.06
C ILE A 177 -21.69 -15.61 -7.01
N SER A 178 -21.56 -16.40 -8.10
CA SER A 178 -22.59 -16.50 -9.13
C SER A 178 -23.66 -17.57 -8.87
N ASN A 179 -23.50 -18.39 -7.83
CA ASN A 179 -24.43 -19.49 -7.57
C ASN A 179 -25.76 -19.00 -6.99
N GLN A 180 -26.85 -19.32 -7.68
CA GLN A 180 -28.23 -19.06 -7.25
C GLN A 180 -28.93 -20.32 -6.70
N THR A 181 -28.29 -21.49 -6.78
CA THR A 181 -28.89 -22.77 -6.35
C THR A 181 -28.53 -23.13 -4.91
N PRO A 182 -29.44 -23.74 -4.13
CA PRO A 182 -29.12 -24.24 -2.80
C PRO A 182 -27.94 -25.22 -2.83
N LEU A 183 -27.00 -25.05 -1.91
CA LEU A 183 -25.82 -25.89 -1.80
C LEU A 183 -26.14 -27.17 -1.02
N ALA A 184 -25.60 -28.31 -1.48
CA ALA A 184 -25.70 -29.55 -0.73
C ALA A 184 -24.97 -29.43 0.62
N PRO A 185 -25.49 -30.03 1.71
CA PRO A 185 -24.81 -30.06 3.00
C PRO A 185 -23.38 -30.62 2.89
N GLY A 186 -22.42 -29.98 3.56
CA GLY A 186 -21.01 -30.41 3.56
C GLY A 186 -20.24 -30.11 2.27
N LYS A 187 -20.85 -29.44 1.29
CA LYS A 187 -20.13 -29.01 0.08
C LYS A 187 -19.05 -28.00 0.46
N ALA A 188 -17.83 -28.22 -0.01
CA ALA A 188 -16.72 -27.29 0.14
C ALA A 188 -16.53 -26.43 -1.11
N ARG A 189 -15.94 -25.24 -0.93
CA ARG A 189 -15.38 -24.41 -2.02
C ARG A 189 -13.89 -24.67 -2.14
N TYR A 190 -13.39 -24.62 -3.36
CA TYR A 190 -11.99 -24.79 -3.70
C TYR A 190 -11.51 -23.65 -4.60
N ILE A 191 -10.32 -23.16 -4.30
CA ILE A 191 -9.53 -22.26 -5.14
C ILE A 191 -8.19 -22.95 -5.39
N GLN A 192 -7.73 -23.00 -6.63
CA GLN A 192 -6.40 -23.47 -6.97
C GLN A 192 -5.66 -22.40 -7.78
N LEU A 193 -4.51 -22.00 -7.28
CA LEU A 193 -3.58 -21.06 -7.90
C LEU A 193 -2.45 -21.87 -8.51
N ILE A 194 -2.22 -21.71 -9.81
CA ILE A 194 -1.15 -22.38 -10.55
C ILE A 194 -0.24 -21.32 -11.12
N THR A 195 0.91 -21.11 -10.48
CA THR A 195 1.92 -20.15 -10.93
C THR A 195 3.04 -20.87 -11.65
N ARG A 196 3.26 -20.56 -12.93
CA ARG A 196 4.36 -21.09 -13.75
C ARG A 196 5.38 -19.99 -14.00
N TYR A 197 6.66 -20.27 -13.82
CA TYR A 197 7.71 -19.28 -13.97
C TYR A 197 9.06 -19.94 -14.32
N GLN A 198 9.97 -19.16 -14.86
CA GLN A 198 11.37 -19.52 -15.03
C GLN A 198 12.15 -19.06 -13.79
N HIS A 199 12.71 -20.00 -13.04
CA HIS A 199 13.59 -19.71 -11.91
C HIS A 199 14.93 -19.16 -12.39
N ALA A 200 15.62 -18.36 -11.58
CA ALA A 200 16.94 -17.79 -11.92
C ALA A 200 18.00 -18.84 -12.35
N SER A 201 17.86 -20.09 -11.88
CA SER A 201 18.66 -21.23 -12.35
C SER A 201 18.47 -21.63 -13.84
N GLY A 202 17.51 -21.02 -14.54
CA GLY A 202 17.08 -21.37 -15.90
C GLY A 202 15.99 -22.44 -15.99
N ARG A 203 15.69 -23.15 -14.89
CA ARG A 203 14.63 -24.19 -14.84
C ARG A 203 13.24 -23.57 -14.79
N TYR A 204 12.30 -24.18 -15.52
CA TYR A 204 10.87 -23.88 -15.37
C TYR A 204 10.28 -24.59 -14.16
N ARG A 205 9.50 -23.87 -13.36
CA ARG A 205 8.86 -24.36 -12.15
C ARG A 205 7.37 -24.08 -12.17
N THR A 206 6.62 -24.91 -11.44
CA THR A 206 5.20 -24.71 -11.18
C THR A 206 4.96 -24.73 -9.68
N ARG A 207 4.39 -23.65 -9.15
CA ARG A 207 3.90 -23.57 -7.77
C ARG A 207 2.38 -23.74 -7.81
N VAL A 208 1.87 -24.70 -7.04
CA VAL A 208 0.43 -24.96 -6.93
C VAL A 208 0.01 -24.75 -5.49
N THR A 209 -0.94 -23.84 -5.28
CA THR A 209 -1.56 -23.61 -3.98
C THR A 209 -3.04 -23.92 -4.09
N THR A 210 -3.54 -24.88 -3.31
CA THR A 210 -4.97 -25.21 -3.26
C THR A 210 -5.52 -24.84 -1.88
N ILE A 211 -6.58 -24.04 -1.88
CA ILE A 211 -7.27 -23.58 -0.68
C ILE A 211 -8.67 -24.18 -0.71
N CYS A 212 -9.14 -24.72 0.40
CA CYS A 212 -10.50 -25.21 0.56
C CYS A 212 -11.17 -24.58 1.78
N GLY A 213 -12.50 -24.45 1.75
CA GLY A 213 -13.26 -23.96 2.88
C GLY A 213 -14.74 -24.33 2.83
N PRO A 214 -15.48 -24.16 3.95
CA PRO A 214 -16.92 -24.38 3.97
C PRO A 214 -17.66 -23.21 3.30
N TRP A 215 -18.90 -23.45 2.89
CA TRP A 215 -19.86 -22.39 2.57
C TRP A 215 -20.68 -22.00 3.80
N THR A 216 -20.99 -20.71 3.93
CA THR A 216 -22.08 -20.28 4.82
C THR A 216 -23.39 -20.46 4.06
N VAL A 217 -24.30 -21.26 4.62
CA VAL A 217 -25.56 -21.64 3.95
C VAL A 217 -26.59 -20.51 3.97
N ASP A 218 -26.66 -19.76 5.09
CA ASP A 218 -27.54 -18.60 5.23
C ASP A 218 -26.73 -17.29 5.05
N PRO A 219 -26.96 -16.51 3.98
CA PRO A 219 -26.29 -15.22 3.80
C PRO A 219 -26.70 -14.15 4.83
N ASN A 220 -27.75 -14.39 5.61
CA ASN A 220 -28.19 -13.51 6.70
C ASN A 220 -27.58 -13.88 8.06
N ASP A 221 -26.84 -14.99 8.17
CA ASP A 221 -26.06 -15.31 9.37
C ASP A 221 -24.81 -14.41 9.46
N THR A 222 -25.03 -13.18 9.92
CA THR A 222 -23.98 -12.16 10.07
C THR A 222 -22.92 -12.58 11.11
N ALA A 223 -23.26 -13.42 12.08
CA ALA A 223 -22.32 -13.90 13.08
C ALA A 223 -21.29 -14.86 12.48
N THR A 224 -21.71 -15.84 11.69
CA THR A 224 -20.78 -16.76 11.01
C THR A 224 -20.01 -16.05 9.89
N LEU A 225 -20.65 -15.16 9.14
CA LEU A 225 -19.97 -14.36 8.13
C LEU A 225 -18.93 -13.40 8.75
N GLY A 226 -19.29 -12.75 9.85
CA GLY A 226 -18.43 -11.81 10.56
C GLY A 226 -17.15 -12.44 11.08
N ARG A 227 -17.23 -13.67 11.64
CA ARG A 227 -16.05 -14.43 12.08
C ARG A 227 -15.06 -14.77 10.97
N GLY A 228 -15.50 -14.79 9.71
CA GLY A 228 -14.65 -15.02 8.55
C GLY A 228 -14.05 -13.75 7.95
N PHE A 229 -14.34 -12.57 8.51
CA PHE A 229 -13.86 -11.30 7.99
C PHE A 229 -12.45 -11.00 8.47
N ASP A 230 -11.55 -10.82 7.52
CA ASP A 230 -10.19 -10.34 7.75
C ASP A 230 -10.14 -8.85 7.42
N GLN A 231 -10.20 -7.99 8.45
CA GLN A 231 -10.19 -6.54 8.28
C GLN A 231 -8.92 -6.01 7.63
N GLU A 232 -7.78 -6.65 7.85
CA GLU A 232 -6.49 -6.23 7.31
C GLU A 232 -6.43 -6.51 5.81
N ALA A 233 -6.73 -7.74 5.40
CA ALA A 233 -6.80 -8.11 3.99
C ALA A 233 -7.90 -7.30 3.27
N ALA A 234 -9.06 -7.11 3.89
CA ALA A 234 -10.15 -6.31 3.32
C ALA A 234 -9.73 -4.85 3.09
N ALA A 235 -8.98 -4.24 4.02
CA ALA A 235 -8.51 -2.87 3.87
C ALA A 235 -7.56 -2.73 2.68
N VAL A 236 -6.63 -3.67 2.52
CA VAL A 236 -5.68 -3.68 1.39
C VAL A 236 -6.39 -3.94 0.06
N LEU A 237 -7.32 -4.90 0.01
CA LEU A 237 -8.09 -5.20 -1.20
C LEU A 237 -8.97 -4.02 -1.63
N LEU A 238 -9.56 -3.30 -0.68
CA LEU A 238 -10.36 -2.10 -0.95
C LEU A 238 -9.46 -0.94 -1.41
N ALA A 239 -8.29 -0.75 -0.79
CA ALA A 239 -7.31 0.24 -1.20
C ALA A 239 -6.82 0.01 -2.64
N ARG A 240 -6.57 -1.25 -3.02
CA ARG A 240 -6.19 -1.61 -4.39
C ARG A 240 -7.30 -1.28 -5.41
N ILE A 241 -8.58 -1.51 -5.08
CA ILE A 241 -9.70 -1.05 -5.92
C ILE A 241 -9.70 0.48 -6.02
N ALA A 242 -9.57 1.19 -4.90
CA ALA A 242 -9.59 2.65 -4.88
C ALA A 242 -8.48 3.26 -5.76
N VAL A 243 -7.26 2.71 -5.66
CA VAL A 243 -6.13 3.11 -6.51
C VAL A 243 -6.40 2.79 -7.97
N HIS A 244 -6.88 1.59 -8.28
CA HIS A 244 -7.21 1.20 -9.65
C HIS A 244 -8.25 2.14 -10.28
N ARG A 245 -9.32 2.47 -9.55
CA ARG A 245 -10.34 3.44 -9.98
C ARG A 245 -9.73 4.83 -10.23
N SER A 246 -8.81 5.26 -9.38
CA SER A 246 -8.08 6.52 -9.59
C SER A 246 -7.20 6.49 -10.84
N GLU A 247 -6.53 5.37 -11.13
CA GLU A 247 -5.73 5.21 -12.36
C GLU A 247 -6.60 5.13 -13.62
N GLN A 248 -7.87 4.70 -13.52
CA GLN A 248 -8.85 4.77 -14.61
C GLN A 248 -9.45 6.18 -14.81
N GLY A 249 -9.03 7.17 -14.01
CA GLY A 249 -9.45 8.55 -14.15
C GLY A 249 -10.77 8.89 -13.45
N GLU A 250 -11.24 8.04 -12.52
CA GLU A 250 -12.38 8.41 -11.68
C GLU A 250 -12.03 9.56 -10.74
N GLU A 251 -12.99 10.47 -10.51
CA GLU A 251 -12.78 11.63 -9.67
C GLU A 251 -12.53 11.24 -8.21
N GLN A 252 -11.56 11.91 -7.58
CA GLN A 252 -11.15 11.65 -6.21
C GLN A 252 -12.34 11.68 -5.24
N LEU A 253 -13.24 12.67 -5.38
CA LEU A 253 -14.38 12.83 -4.48
C LEU A 253 -15.36 11.65 -4.56
N ASP A 254 -15.55 11.07 -5.75
CA ASP A 254 -16.44 9.93 -5.94
C ASP A 254 -15.84 8.64 -5.41
N ILE A 255 -14.51 8.47 -5.51
CA ILE A 255 -13.78 7.38 -4.85
C ILE A 255 -13.95 7.50 -3.33
N MET A 256 -13.75 8.69 -2.74
CA MET A 256 -13.94 8.90 -1.30
C MET A 256 -15.36 8.57 -0.85
N ARG A 257 -16.37 9.06 -1.58
CA ARG A 257 -17.78 8.75 -1.30
C ARG A 257 -18.06 7.26 -1.40
N TRP A 258 -17.44 6.56 -2.34
CA TRP A 258 -17.58 5.11 -2.46
C TRP A 258 -16.97 4.36 -1.28
N ILE A 259 -15.79 4.79 -0.79
CA ILE A 259 -15.18 4.24 0.43
C ILE A 259 -16.11 4.47 1.62
N ASP A 260 -16.55 5.71 1.84
CA ASP A 260 -17.41 6.10 2.96
C ASP A 260 -18.73 5.31 2.94
N ARG A 261 -19.39 5.20 1.78
CA ARG A 261 -20.64 4.41 1.62
C ARG A 261 -20.41 2.92 1.83
N SER A 262 -19.25 2.39 1.45
CA SER A 262 -18.93 0.97 1.66
C SER A 262 -18.69 0.68 3.13
N LEU A 263 -18.00 1.58 3.84
CA LEU A 263 -17.80 1.50 5.27
C LEU A 263 -19.12 1.61 6.05
N ILE A 264 -19.99 2.56 5.70
CA ILE A 264 -21.30 2.72 6.35
C ILE A 264 -22.16 1.45 6.16
N ARG A 265 -22.19 0.88 4.95
CA ARG A 265 -22.94 -0.38 4.70
C ARG A 265 -22.37 -1.56 5.47
N LEU A 266 -21.05 -1.64 5.62
CA LEU A 266 -20.40 -2.67 6.43
C LEU A 266 -20.80 -2.52 7.90
N ALA A 267 -20.67 -1.31 8.45
CA ALA A 267 -21.01 -1.00 9.83
C ALA A 267 -22.49 -1.25 10.12
N ALA A 268 -23.40 -0.79 9.26
CA ALA A 268 -24.85 -1.02 9.41
C ALA A 268 -25.23 -2.51 9.39
N ARG A 269 -24.46 -3.35 8.69
CA ARG A 269 -24.75 -4.79 8.59
C ARG A 269 -24.14 -5.62 9.72
N PHE A 270 -22.97 -5.25 10.22
CA PHE A 270 -22.17 -6.10 11.12
C PHE A 270 -21.95 -5.51 12.52
N ALA A 271 -22.32 -4.26 12.78
CA ALA A 271 -22.26 -3.68 14.12
C ALA A 271 -23.50 -4.03 14.95
N ASP A 272 -23.32 -4.09 16.27
CA ASP A 272 -24.41 -4.13 17.23
C ASP A 272 -24.81 -2.71 17.61
N TYR A 273 -26.09 -2.37 17.44
CA TYR A 273 -26.63 -1.06 17.85
C TYR A 273 -28.14 -1.10 18.06
N ARG A 274 -28.63 -0.13 18.82
CA ARG A 274 -30.04 0.26 18.85
C ARG A 274 -30.28 1.33 17.80
N LYS A 275 -31.36 1.16 17.03
CA LYS A 275 -31.74 2.12 15.98
C LYS A 275 -31.85 3.54 16.56
N ASP A 276 -31.30 4.50 15.83
CA ASP A 276 -31.29 5.92 16.18
C ASP A 276 -30.53 6.27 17.50
N ASP A 277 -29.75 5.35 18.08
CA ASP A 277 -28.91 5.58 19.27
C ASP A 277 -27.41 5.33 18.97
N PRO A 278 -26.65 6.35 18.58
CA PRO A 278 -25.22 6.25 18.27
C PRO A 278 -24.37 5.75 19.45
N SER A 279 -24.79 5.99 20.69
CA SER A 279 -24.02 5.61 21.89
C SER A 279 -23.96 4.08 22.10
N SER A 280 -24.93 3.37 21.52
CA SER A 280 -25.05 1.92 21.57
C SER A 280 -24.16 1.18 20.56
N PHE A 281 -23.59 1.89 19.58
CA PHE A 281 -22.84 1.29 18.47
C PHE A 281 -21.59 0.56 18.94
N ARG A 282 -21.46 -0.72 18.59
CA ARG A 282 -20.28 -1.55 18.89
C ARG A 282 -19.90 -2.39 17.67
N LEU A 283 -18.61 -2.44 17.37
CA LEU A 283 -18.02 -3.36 16.40
C LEU A 283 -17.34 -4.51 17.13
N SER A 284 -17.44 -5.72 16.58
CA SER A 284 -16.69 -6.86 17.08
C SER A 284 -15.19 -6.71 16.74
N PRO A 285 -14.30 -7.45 17.42
CA PRO A 285 -12.85 -7.35 17.20
C PRO A 285 -12.42 -7.53 15.74
N GLU A 286 -13.14 -8.37 14.99
CA GLU A 286 -12.90 -8.65 13.57
C GLU A 286 -13.09 -7.41 12.68
N PHE A 287 -13.84 -6.40 13.13
CA PHE A 287 -14.14 -5.17 12.38
C PHE A 287 -13.61 -3.89 13.03
N ALA A 288 -13.17 -3.95 14.29
CA ALA A 288 -12.94 -2.77 15.12
C ALA A 288 -11.90 -1.77 14.55
N ILE A 289 -10.91 -2.26 13.80
CA ILE A 289 -9.82 -1.45 13.24
C ILE A 289 -10.10 -1.04 11.79
N PHE A 290 -11.00 -1.75 11.09
CA PHE A 290 -11.35 -1.44 9.70
C PHE A 290 -11.73 0.03 9.44
N PRO A 291 -12.56 0.70 10.27
CA PRO A 291 -12.83 2.13 10.12
C PRO A 291 -11.57 3.00 10.19
N GLN A 292 -10.61 2.65 11.05
CA GLN A 292 -9.36 3.38 11.19
C GLN A 292 -8.51 3.26 9.92
N PHE A 293 -8.43 2.08 9.30
CA PHE A 293 -7.76 1.93 8.00
C PHE A 293 -8.42 2.79 6.92
N MET A 294 -9.76 2.86 6.88
CA MET A 294 -10.46 3.70 5.90
C MET A 294 -10.20 5.19 6.13
N PHE A 295 -10.10 5.61 7.41
CA PHE A 295 -9.73 6.97 7.78
C PHE A 295 -8.32 7.35 7.31
N HIS A 296 -7.33 6.46 7.43
CA HIS A 296 -5.98 6.76 6.95
C HIS A 296 -5.88 6.64 5.42
N LEU A 297 -6.54 5.65 4.81
CA LEU A 297 -6.57 5.46 3.36
C LEU A 297 -7.09 6.70 2.62
N ARG A 298 -8.20 7.28 3.06
CA ARG A 298 -8.80 8.47 2.43
C ARG A 298 -7.92 9.73 2.52
N ARG A 299 -6.95 9.76 3.43
CA ARG A 299 -6.00 10.87 3.60
C ARG A 299 -4.61 10.55 3.06
N SER A 300 -4.40 9.31 2.65
CA SER A 300 -3.11 8.85 2.14
C SER A 300 -2.77 9.47 0.79
N GLN A 301 -1.47 9.48 0.48
CA GLN A 301 -0.91 9.93 -0.80
C GLN A 301 -1.35 9.08 -2.01
N PHE A 302 -2.03 7.96 -1.78
CA PHE A 302 -2.58 7.12 -2.85
C PHE A 302 -3.80 7.77 -3.51
N LEU A 303 -4.61 8.48 -2.72
CA LEU A 303 -5.86 9.10 -3.14
C LEU A 303 -5.81 10.63 -3.11
N THR A 304 -5.11 11.21 -2.13
CA THR A 304 -4.94 12.67 -2.01
C THR A 304 -3.59 13.08 -2.57
N VAL A 305 -3.62 13.63 -3.78
CA VAL A 305 -2.40 13.93 -4.58
C VAL A 305 -1.84 15.33 -4.34
N PHE A 306 -2.48 16.16 -3.50
CA PHE A 306 -1.95 17.47 -3.15
C PHE A 306 -0.59 17.33 -2.44
N GLY A 307 0.39 18.14 -2.85
CA GLY A 307 1.76 18.08 -2.32
C GLY A 307 2.62 16.97 -2.93
N TYR A 308 2.10 16.22 -3.91
CA TYR A 308 2.84 15.21 -4.65
C TYR A 308 2.84 15.52 -6.14
N SER A 309 3.91 15.15 -6.82
CA SER A 309 3.99 15.18 -8.27
C SER A 309 3.30 13.95 -8.90
N PRO A 310 2.89 14.01 -10.18
CA PRO A 310 2.37 12.84 -10.88
C PRO A 310 3.29 11.60 -10.85
N ASP A 311 4.61 11.80 -10.92
CA ASP A 311 5.59 10.71 -10.85
C ASP A 311 5.63 10.05 -9.46
N GLU A 312 5.62 10.85 -8.39
CA GLU A 312 5.56 10.33 -7.01
C GLU A 312 4.25 9.57 -6.77
N SER A 313 3.11 10.10 -7.23
CA SER A 313 1.83 9.40 -7.11
C SER A 313 1.85 8.06 -7.84
N ALA A 314 2.42 7.99 -9.05
CA ALA A 314 2.56 6.74 -9.79
C ALA A 314 3.48 5.73 -9.07
N TYR A 315 4.59 6.22 -8.49
CA TYR A 315 5.50 5.39 -7.69
C TYR A 315 4.83 4.81 -6.44
N TYR A 316 4.16 5.63 -5.63
CA TYR A 316 3.50 5.17 -4.42
C TYR A 316 2.41 4.14 -4.74
N ARG A 317 1.58 4.41 -5.76
CA ARG A 317 0.56 3.47 -6.23
C ARG A 317 1.17 2.16 -6.69
N HIS A 318 2.24 2.20 -7.49
CA HIS A 318 2.96 1.00 -7.93
C HIS A 318 3.39 0.13 -6.74
N CYS A 319 3.99 0.71 -5.70
CA CYS A 319 4.38 -0.03 -4.50
C CYS A 319 3.17 -0.69 -3.80
N LEU A 320 2.08 0.04 -3.57
CA LEU A 320 0.88 -0.51 -2.94
C LEU A 320 0.27 -1.69 -3.74
N LEU A 321 0.28 -1.59 -5.08
CA LEU A 321 -0.32 -2.60 -5.96
C LEU A 321 0.48 -3.91 -6.03
N ARG A 322 1.74 -3.93 -5.59
CA ARG A 322 2.61 -5.12 -5.65
C ARG A 322 2.99 -5.71 -4.30
N GLU A 323 2.84 -4.97 -3.22
CA GLU A 323 3.32 -5.36 -1.89
C GLU A 323 2.34 -6.26 -1.11
N SER A 324 2.88 -6.98 -0.13
CA SER A 324 2.11 -7.87 0.75
C SER A 324 1.06 -7.11 1.59
N THR A 325 0.16 -7.85 2.26
CA THR A 325 -0.81 -7.25 3.19
C THR A 325 -0.09 -6.44 4.26
N THR A 326 0.91 -7.01 4.92
CA THR A 326 1.66 -6.34 5.99
C THR A 326 2.29 -5.02 5.54
N ASN A 327 3.00 -5.02 4.41
CA ASN A 327 3.63 -3.81 3.88
C ASN A 327 2.59 -2.79 3.42
N SER A 328 1.48 -3.25 2.83
CA SER A 328 0.37 -2.39 2.40
C SER A 328 -0.35 -1.74 3.59
N LEU A 329 -0.47 -2.41 4.73
CA LEU A 329 -1.03 -1.80 5.95
C LEU A 329 -0.13 -0.68 6.47
N VAL A 330 1.19 -0.90 6.54
CA VAL A 330 2.16 0.13 6.96
C VAL A 330 2.12 1.34 6.03
N MET A 331 1.89 1.12 4.73
CA MET A 331 1.67 2.18 3.74
C MET A 331 0.37 2.98 3.99
N ILE A 332 -0.72 2.31 4.35
CA ILE A 332 -2.04 2.92 4.59
C ILE A 332 -2.05 3.64 5.94
N GLN A 333 -1.65 2.95 7.00
CA GLN A 333 -1.56 3.42 8.36
C GLN A 333 -0.13 3.16 8.88
N PRO A 334 0.75 4.18 8.82
CA PRO A 334 2.10 4.09 9.36
C PRO A 334 2.13 3.62 10.82
N SER A 335 3.17 2.87 11.18
CA SER A 335 3.40 2.44 12.56
C SER A 335 4.25 3.48 13.30
N LEU A 336 3.98 3.65 14.59
CA LEU A 336 4.68 4.59 15.45
C LEU A 336 5.09 3.89 16.74
N LEU A 337 6.38 3.87 17.05
CA LEU A 337 6.92 3.37 18.31
C LEU A 337 7.42 4.55 19.15
N SER A 338 7.19 4.50 20.46
CA SER A 338 7.68 5.48 21.42
C SER A 338 8.72 4.86 22.35
N TYR A 339 9.84 5.58 22.49
CA TYR A 339 10.97 5.23 23.32
C TYR A 339 11.07 6.27 24.43
N SER A 340 11.19 5.80 25.67
CA SER A 340 11.32 6.65 26.84
C SER A 340 12.14 5.94 27.92
N PHE A 341 12.48 6.64 29.00
CA PHE A 341 13.12 6.02 30.16
C PHE A 341 12.19 5.07 30.94
N ASN A 342 10.88 5.06 30.66
CA ASN A 342 9.88 4.34 31.44
C ASN A 342 9.67 2.88 31.01
N GLY A 343 10.61 2.31 30.24
CA GLY A 343 10.56 0.90 29.85
C GLY A 343 10.97 0.66 28.39
N PRO A 344 10.69 -0.55 27.86
CA PRO A 344 10.99 -0.88 26.47
C PRO A 344 10.13 -0.07 25.50
N PRO A 345 10.46 -0.07 24.19
CA PRO A 345 9.68 0.62 23.17
C PRO A 345 8.24 0.11 23.14
N VAL A 346 7.27 1.04 23.04
CA VAL A 346 5.84 0.72 23.01
C VAL A 346 5.16 1.30 21.77
N PRO A 347 4.17 0.59 21.18
CA PRO A 347 3.31 1.17 20.14
C PRO A 347 2.61 2.44 20.63
N ALA A 348 2.71 3.49 19.85
CA ALA A 348 2.02 4.76 20.07
C ALA A 348 0.91 4.94 19.03
N LEU A 349 -0.13 5.67 19.39
CA LEU A 349 -1.16 6.06 18.42
C LEU A 349 -0.53 7.00 17.38
N LEU A 350 -0.91 6.84 16.10
CA LEU A 350 -0.51 7.75 15.03
C LEU A 350 -1.29 9.07 15.14
N ASP A 351 -1.00 9.82 16.20
CA ASP A 351 -1.81 10.94 16.69
C ASP A 351 -0.90 12.06 17.23
N ALA A 352 -1.34 13.31 17.08
CA ALA A 352 -0.69 14.50 17.60
C ALA A 352 -0.37 14.42 19.10
N ALA A 353 -1.24 13.78 19.89
CA ALA A 353 -1.07 13.61 21.32
C ALA A 353 0.09 12.67 21.70
N SER A 354 0.56 11.83 20.77
CA SER A 354 1.72 10.96 20.99
C SER A 354 3.06 11.71 20.91
N VAL A 355 3.07 12.94 20.39
CA VAL A 355 4.27 13.77 20.30
C VAL A 355 4.52 14.42 21.65
N ARG A 356 5.59 13.99 22.32
CA ARG A 356 6.01 14.50 23.62
C ARG A 356 7.46 14.97 23.57
N SER A 357 7.79 15.95 24.42
CA SER A 357 9.14 16.50 24.48
C SER A 357 10.17 15.54 25.10
N ASP A 358 9.71 14.59 25.92
CA ASP A 358 10.53 13.66 26.71
C ASP A 358 10.64 12.25 26.11
N THR A 359 10.23 12.06 24.85
CA THR A 359 10.28 10.76 24.17
C THR A 359 10.96 10.85 22.80
N ILE A 360 11.40 9.70 22.28
CA ILE A 360 11.81 9.54 20.88
C ILE A 360 10.73 8.73 20.18
N LEU A 361 10.36 9.11 18.96
CA LEU A 361 9.42 8.38 18.13
C LEU A 361 10.12 7.77 16.92
N LEU A 362 9.83 6.50 16.63
CA LEU A 362 10.20 5.85 15.38
C LEU A 362 8.94 5.66 14.55
N LEU A 363 8.84 6.42 13.46
CA LEU A 363 7.78 6.27 12.47
C LEU A 363 8.27 5.41 11.31
N ASP A 364 7.46 4.41 10.97
CA ASP A 364 7.62 3.65 9.75
C ASP A 364 6.37 3.80 8.87
N SER A 365 6.56 4.42 7.71
CA SER A 365 5.51 4.70 6.72
C SER A 365 5.69 3.93 5.41
N PHE A 366 6.44 2.82 5.45
CA PHE A 366 6.96 2.09 4.29
C PHE A 366 8.00 2.89 3.48
N PHE A 367 7.67 4.10 3.03
CA PHE A 367 8.52 4.94 2.17
C PHE A 367 9.54 5.77 2.95
N TYR A 368 9.20 6.14 4.19
CA TYR A 368 10.06 6.89 5.10
C TYR A 368 10.19 6.16 6.43
N VAL A 369 11.41 6.11 6.96
CA VAL A 369 11.71 5.71 8.33
C VAL A 369 12.22 6.96 9.05
N VAL A 370 11.47 7.44 10.03
CA VAL A 370 11.76 8.72 10.71
C VAL A 370 12.06 8.46 12.18
N VAL A 371 13.24 8.84 12.63
CA VAL A 371 13.57 8.97 14.06
C VAL A 371 13.37 10.43 14.45
N PHE A 372 12.41 10.66 15.35
CA PHE A 372 12.01 11.98 15.82
C PHE A 372 12.35 12.14 17.30
N HIS A 373 13.13 13.16 17.64
CA HIS A 373 13.47 13.49 19.02
C HIS A 373 12.56 14.60 19.55
N GLY A 374 11.90 14.37 20.68
CA GLY A 374 11.22 15.41 21.43
C GLY A 374 12.18 16.52 21.88
N ASP A 375 11.66 17.73 22.12
CA ASP A 375 12.46 18.91 22.43
C ASP A 375 13.45 18.73 23.59
N THR A 376 13.00 18.10 24.70
CA THR A 376 13.85 17.80 25.86
C THR A 376 14.95 16.81 25.52
N ILE A 377 14.63 15.75 24.77
CA ILE A 377 15.61 14.75 24.33
C ILE A 377 16.66 15.39 23.42
N ALA A 378 16.23 16.22 22.46
CA ALA A 378 17.12 16.95 21.57
C ALA A 378 18.04 17.89 22.38
N ALA A 379 17.51 18.63 23.34
CA ALA A 379 18.28 19.51 24.20
C ALA A 379 19.36 18.75 25.03
N TRP A 380 19.04 17.58 25.58
CA TRP A 380 20.01 16.74 26.29
C TRP A 380 21.07 16.14 25.37
N ARG A 381 20.68 15.75 24.15
CA ARG A 381 21.63 15.26 23.14
C ARG A 381 22.62 16.36 22.76
N ASP A 382 22.14 17.58 22.51
CA ASP A 382 22.96 18.72 22.11
C ASP A 382 23.90 19.20 23.23
N GLN A 383 23.51 19.01 24.50
CA GLN A 383 24.37 19.19 25.68
C GLN A 383 25.37 18.05 25.90
N LYS A 384 25.37 17.02 25.04
CA LYS A 384 26.28 15.88 25.07
C LYS A 384 26.21 15.01 26.33
N PHE A 385 25.05 14.96 26.99
CA PHE A 385 24.89 14.07 28.15
C PHE A 385 25.14 12.60 27.82
N HIS A 386 24.89 12.17 26.58
CA HIS A 386 25.17 10.81 26.13
C HIS A 386 26.67 10.46 26.00
N GLU A 387 27.57 11.45 26.05
CA GLU A 387 29.03 11.24 26.10
C GLU A 387 29.53 11.02 27.54
N ASP A 388 28.74 11.39 28.56
CA ASP A 388 29.10 11.19 29.98
C ASP A 388 28.83 9.74 30.41
N PRO A 389 29.82 9.01 30.95
CA PRO A 389 29.63 7.67 31.50
C PRO A 389 28.54 7.58 32.58
N ALA A 390 28.23 8.67 33.30
CA ALA A 390 27.15 8.72 34.29
C ALA A 390 25.74 8.65 33.66
N HIS A 391 25.63 8.87 32.35
CA HIS A 391 24.38 8.94 31.60
C HIS A 391 24.30 7.88 30.49
N GLU A 392 24.89 6.70 30.71
CA GLU A 392 24.85 5.57 29.78
C GLU A 392 23.43 5.20 29.33
N ASN A 393 22.44 5.29 30.24
CA ASN A 393 21.03 5.03 29.90
C ASN A 393 20.49 5.98 28.81
N PHE A 394 20.93 7.24 28.78
CA PHE A 394 20.51 8.19 27.76
C PHE A 394 21.17 7.89 26.41
N LYS A 395 22.43 7.44 26.41
CA LYS A 395 23.09 6.93 25.20
C LYS A 395 22.32 5.74 24.62
N ASN A 396 21.98 4.75 25.46
CA ASN A 396 21.20 3.59 25.04
C ASN A 396 19.82 3.98 24.48
N LEU A 397 19.17 4.98 25.07
CA LEU A 397 17.89 5.50 24.58
C LEU A 397 18.00 6.11 23.17
N LEU A 398 19.09 6.81 22.86
CA LEU A 398 19.32 7.40 21.52
C LEU A 398 19.68 6.35 20.46
N GLU A 399 20.35 5.26 20.84
CA GLU A 399 20.82 4.20 19.93
C GLU A 399 19.71 3.19 19.58
N ALA A 400 18.82 2.86 20.52
CA ALA A 400 17.74 1.89 20.34
C ALA A 400 16.86 2.14 19.08
N PRO A 401 16.28 3.34 18.85
CA PRO A 401 15.45 3.58 17.67
C PRO A 401 16.25 3.56 16.36
N GLN A 402 17.58 3.79 16.40
CA GLN A 402 18.43 3.70 15.22
C GLN A 402 18.67 2.24 14.82
N ALA A 403 18.88 1.35 15.81
CA ALA A 403 18.99 -0.09 15.57
C ALA A 403 17.69 -0.65 14.96
N ASP A 404 16.54 -0.30 15.52
CA ASP A 404 15.24 -0.72 15.00
C ASP A 404 14.97 -0.14 13.60
N ALA A 405 15.31 1.13 13.37
CA ALA A 405 15.24 1.74 12.04
C ALA A 405 16.10 0.99 11.02
N GLN A 406 17.31 0.57 11.38
CA GLN A 406 18.19 -0.19 10.49
C GLN A 406 17.58 -1.56 10.13
N LEU A 407 17.00 -2.28 11.08
CA LEU A 407 16.30 -3.55 10.81
C LEU A 407 15.12 -3.38 9.83
N ILE A 408 14.34 -2.32 10.02
CA ILE A 408 13.26 -1.95 9.10
C ILE A 408 13.81 -1.66 7.70
N MET A 409 14.87 -0.85 7.64
CA MET A 409 15.52 -0.52 6.38
C MET A 409 16.08 -1.75 5.69
N ASP A 410 16.68 -2.71 6.40
CA ASP A 410 17.33 -3.91 5.84
C ASP A 410 16.38 -4.93 5.23
N SER A 411 15.17 -5.02 5.76
CA SER A 411 14.13 -5.93 5.27
C SER A 411 13.32 -5.39 4.09
N ARG A 412 13.43 -4.09 3.77
CA ARG A 412 12.54 -3.42 2.82
C ARG A 412 13.09 -3.29 1.41
N PHE A 413 12.18 -3.35 0.43
CA PHE A 413 12.46 -2.95 -0.94
C PHE A 413 11.26 -2.17 -1.52
N PRO A 414 11.48 -1.04 -2.22
CA PRO A 414 12.71 -0.25 -2.28
C PRO A 414 13.15 0.23 -0.89
N VAL A 415 14.42 0.61 -0.77
CA VAL A 415 14.97 1.13 0.49
C VAL A 415 14.28 2.45 0.82
N PRO A 416 13.73 2.62 2.03
CA PRO A 416 13.05 3.85 2.41
C PRO A 416 14.03 5.00 2.60
N ARG A 417 13.51 6.23 2.54
CA ARG A 417 14.28 7.41 2.95
C ARG A 417 14.38 7.44 4.48
N TYR A 418 15.61 7.43 4.98
CA TYR A 418 15.89 7.61 6.41
C TYR A 418 15.94 9.10 6.76
N VAL A 419 15.21 9.49 7.80
CA VAL A 419 15.16 10.87 8.30
C VAL A 419 15.38 10.86 9.80
N VAL A 420 16.33 11.66 10.27
CA VAL A 420 16.49 11.98 11.69
C VAL A 420 16.16 13.44 11.88
N CYS A 421 15.26 13.74 12.81
CA CYS A 421 14.81 15.10 13.04
C CYS A 421 14.45 15.36 14.50
N ASP A 422 14.36 16.64 14.84
CA ASP A 422 13.99 17.11 16.16
C ASP A 422 12.68 17.90 16.08
N GLN A 423 11.99 17.97 17.21
CA GLN A 423 10.79 18.78 17.37
C GLN A 423 11.04 20.24 16.92
N HIS A 424 10.04 20.83 16.27
CA HIS A 424 10.09 22.20 15.71
C HIS A 424 11.13 22.47 14.61
N LYS A 425 11.82 21.46 14.06
CA LYS A 425 12.71 21.60 12.89
C LYS A 425 12.00 21.23 11.58
N SER A 426 12.50 21.69 10.44
CA SER A 426 11.82 21.53 9.13
C SER A 426 11.52 20.09 8.72
N GLN A 427 12.39 19.14 9.08
CA GLN A 427 12.24 17.72 8.75
C GLN A 427 11.19 17.00 9.59
N SER A 428 10.75 17.57 10.72
CA SER A 428 9.67 16.96 11.53
C SER A 428 8.34 16.86 10.78
N ARG A 429 8.16 17.65 9.71
CA ARG A 429 6.99 17.59 8.83
C ARG A 429 6.73 16.19 8.26
N PHE A 430 7.77 15.36 8.10
CA PHE A 430 7.61 13.98 7.63
C PHE A 430 6.85 13.11 8.63
N LEU A 431 6.95 13.41 9.93
CA LEU A 431 6.10 12.83 10.97
C LEU A 431 4.74 13.52 11.01
N MET A 432 4.72 14.85 11.13
CA MET A 432 3.48 15.62 11.37
C MET A 432 2.43 15.42 10.28
N ALA A 433 2.84 15.32 9.02
CA ALA A 433 1.92 15.10 7.90
C ALA A 433 1.20 13.73 7.93
N LYS A 434 1.65 12.79 8.78
CA LYS A 434 1.06 11.45 8.91
C LYS A 434 0.17 11.30 10.16
N LEU A 435 0.25 12.23 11.11
CA LEU A 435 -0.47 12.14 12.38
C LEU A 435 -1.96 12.51 12.24
N ASN A 436 -2.79 11.86 13.05
CA ASN A 436 -4.17 12.29 13.26
C ASN A 436 -4.19 13.68 13.97
N PRO A 437 -4.87 14.70 13.40
CA PRO A 437 -4.98 16.03 13.98
C PRO A 437 -6.04 16.05 15.10
N SER A 438 -5.77 15.37 16.21
CA SER A 438 -6.59 15.42 17.42
C SER A 438 -6.45 16.76 18.15
N VAL A 439 -5.28 17.38 18.04
CA VAL A 439 -4.95 18.72 18.54
C VAL A 439 -4.69 19.64 17.35
N THR A 440 -5.52 20.66 17.20
CA THR A 440 -5.47 21.61 16.08
C THR A 440 -5.46 23.03 16.58
N HIS A 441 -5.13 23.97 15.70
CA HIS A 441 -5.21 25.41 16.00
C HIS A 441 -6.61 25.89 16.42
N ASN A 442 -7.67 25.11 16.10
CA ASN A 442 -9.05 25.39 16.49
C ASN A 442 -9.43 24.77 17.85
N SER A 443 -8.62 23.85 18.40
CA SER A 443 -8.84 23.19 19.68
C SER A 443 -7.71 23.54 20.66
N MET A 444 -7.86 24.69 21.36
CA MET A 444 -6.81 25.27 22.21
C MET A 444 -6.49 24.50 23.53
N ASP A 445 -7.17 23.38 23.82
CA ASP A 445 -7.08 22.64 25.09
C ASP A 445 -6.48 21.22 24.98
N GLY A 446 -5.77 20.90 23.89
CA GLY A 446 -5.15 19.57 23.70
C GLY A 446 -3.72 19.47 24.25
N GLN A 447 -3.39 18.40 24.98
CA GLN A 447 -2.00 18.01 25.22
C GLN A 447 -1.44 17.31 23.96
N GLY A 448 -0.36 17.83 23.39
CA GLY A 448 0.29 17.28 22.19
C GLY A 448 0.82 18.37 21.24
N GLU A 449 1.39 17.96 20.11
CA GLU A 449 1.84 18.91 19.07
C GLU A 449 0.63 19.45 18.30
N VAL A 450 0.53 20.78 18.14
CA VAL A 450 -0.57 21.39 17.39
C VAL A 450 -0.39 21.17 15.89
N ILE A 451 -1.33 20.49 15.24
CA ILE A 451 -1.32 20.30 13.78
C ILE A 451 -2.17 21.39 13.11
N PHE A 452 -1.54 22.17 12.22
CA PHE A 452 -2.20 23.21 11.43
C PHE A 452 -2.85 22.61 10.19
N THR A 453 -4.08 22.10 10.34
CA THR A 453 -4.89 21.55 9.24
C THR A 453 -6.39 21.74 9.53
N ASP A 454 -7.19 21.77 8.45
CA ASP A 454 -8.66 21.70 8.49
C ASP A 454 -9.18 20.27 8.35
N ASP A 455 -8.28 19.29 8.28
CA ASP A 455 -8.65 17.89 8.18
C ASP A 455 -9.42 17.40 9.41
N VAL A 456 -10.42 16.57 9.16
CA VAL A 456 -11.23 15.93 10.19
C VAL A 456 -10.40 14.93 11.00
N SER A 457 -10.54 14.95 12.33
CA SER A 457 -9.90 13.98 13.22
C SER A 457 -10.57 12.61 13.19
N LEU A 458 -9.84 11.56 13.58
CA LEU A 458 -10.38 10.20 13.67
C LEU A 458 -11.62 10.12 14.55
N LYS A 459 -11.65 10.87 15.65
CA LYS A 459 -12.80 10.93 16.56
C LYS A 459 -14.06 11.41 15.84
N VAL A 460 -13.98 12.55 15.15
CA VAL A 460 -15.12 13.12 14.41
C VAL A 460 -15.54 12.22 13.25
N PHE A 461 -14.57 11.60 12.57
CA PHE A 461 -14.84 10.59 11.54
C PHE A 461 -15.66 9.41 12.10
N MET A 462 -15.27 8.88 13.26
CA MET A 462 -15.99 7.78 13.92
C MET A 462 -17.38 8.22 14.39
N GLU A 463 -17.53 9.42 14.94
CA GLU A 463 -18.83 9.97 15.33
C GLU A 463 -19.79 10.05 14.12
N HIS A 464 -19.32 10.52 12.97
CA HIS A 464 -20.11 10.54 11.74
C HIS A 464 -20.47 9.14 11.26
N LEU A 465 -19.53 8.19 11.28
CA LEU A 465 -19.80 6.80 10.92
C LEU A 465 -20.89 6.19 11.80
N MET A 466 -20.76 6.33 13.13
CA MET A 466 -21.74 5.81 14.10
C MET A 466 -23.12 6.42 13.85
N ASN A 467 -23.19 7.74 13.69
CA ASN A 467 -24.44 8.45 13.42
C ASN A 467 -25.15 8.01 12.14
N LEU A 468 -24.41 7.66 11.09
CA LEU A 468 -24.97 7.22 9.81
C LEU A 468 -25.32 5.73 9.82
N ALA A 469 -24.51 4.89 10.47
CA ALA A 469 -24.76 3.46 10.57
C ALA A 469 -26.06 3.16 11.34
N VAL A 470 -26.30 3.82 12.47
CA VAL A 470 -27.51 3.56 13.29
C VAL A 470 -28.83 4.04 12.69
N LYS A 471 -28.75 4.86 11.62
CA LYS A 471 -29.89 5.39 10.86
C LYS A 471 -30.22 4.58 9.59
N SER A 472 -29.30 3.69 9.19
CA SER A 472 -29.39 2.93 7.93
C SER A 472 -30.44 1.82 7.96
#